data_AF-A0A8H3HDE9-F1
#
_entry.id   AF-A0A8H3HDE9-F1
#
_cell.length_a   1.000
_cell.length_b   1.000
_cell.length_c   1.000
_cell.angle_alpha   90.00
_cell.angle_beta   90.00
_cell.angle_gamma   90.00
#
_symmetry.space_group_name_H-M   'P 1'
#
loop_
_entity.id
_entity.type
_entity.pdbx_description
1 polymer ?
#
loop_
_entity_poly.entity_id
_entity_poly.type
_entity_poly.pdbx_seq_one_letter_code
_entity_poly.pdbx_strand_id
1 'polypeptide(L)'
;MISKNSLRFISIATLARLASPSLALATHNGSRISWTPCGNATIPRECGRFEVPLDYANSTAGTASLAVARLNATVSPRLGTLFVNPGGPGESGVEWVLSDDMLLILNGTGGRYDIVSKYALTNH
;
A
#
# COMPACT_ATOMS: atom_id res chain seq x y z
N MET A 1 43.94 54.29 45.48
CA MET A 1 44.12 53.82 44.09
C MET A 1 42.95 52.90 43.76
N ILE A 2 42.32 53.16 42.62
CA ILE A 2 41.11 52.51 42.10
C ILE A 2 41.48 51.13 41.54
N SER A 3 40.68 50.09 41.80
CA SER A 3 40.56 48.96 40.86
C SER A 3 39.19 48.29 40.99
N LYS A 4 38.60 48.02 39.83
CA LYS A 4 37.16 47.82 39.56
C LYS A 4 36.81 46.33 39.44
N ASN A 5 35.53 46.04 39.69
CA ASN A 5 34.65 45.03 39.05
C ASN A 5 35.18 43.63 38.69
N SER A 6 34.38 42.63 39.08
CA SER A 6 33.68 41.82 38.07
C SER A 6 32.53 41.02 38.67
N LEU A 7 31.32 41.56 38.53
CA LEU A 7 30.08 40.79 38.66
C LEU A 7 30.01 39.84 37.46
N ARG A 8 30.06 38.54 37.72
CA ARG A 8 29.87 37.51 36.70
C ARG A 8 28.38 37.37 36.41
N PHE A 9 27.95 37.78 35.22
CA PHE A 9 26.64 37.47 34.68
C PHE A 9 26.65 36.01 34.22
N ILE A 10 25.87 35.16 34.88
CA ILE A 10 25.61 33.80 34.43
C ILE A 10 24.46 33.90 33.41
N SER A 11 24.80 33.95 32.11
CA SER A 11 23.81 33.81 31.04
C SER A 11 23.33 32.36 31.00
N ILE A 12 22.08 32.15 31.43
CA ILE A 12 21.36 30.89 31.20
C ILE A 12 20.92 30.91 29.74
N ALA A 13 21.65 30.20 28.87
CA ALA A 13 21.22 29.98 27.49
C ALA A 13 20.06 28.98 27.50
N THR A 14 18.83 29.47 27.41
CA THR A 14 17.65 28.63 27.24
C THR A 14 17.70 28.00 25.85
N LEU A 15 18.13 26.75 25.77
CA LEU A 15 18.03 25.93 24.55
C LEU A 15 16.54 25.70 24.26
N ALA A 16 15.96 26.55 23.42
CA ALA A 16 14.66 26.28 22.83
C ALA A 16 14.81 25.03 21.95
N ARG A 17 14.32 23.89 22.44
CA ARG A 17 14.18 22.67 21.64
C ARG A 17 13.23 22.99 20.49
N LEU A 18 13.77 23.10 19.27
CA LEU A 18 12.96 23.00 18.06
C LEU A 18 12.39 21.58 18.05
N ALA A 19 11.16 21.42 18.54
CA ALA A 19 10.42 20.19 18.36
C ALA A 19 10.12 20.08 16.86
N SER A 20 10.92 19.29 16.14
CA SER A 20 10.56 18.88 14.79
C SER A 20 9.21 18.16 14.89
N PRO A 21 8.18 18.56 14.14
CA PRO A 21 6.97 17.76 14.06
C PRO A 21 7.37 16.43 13.44
N SER A 22 7.46 15.40 14.25
CA SER A 22 7.53 14.03 13.76
C SER A 22 6.24 13.83 12.99
N LEU A 23 6.33 13.76 11.66
CA LEU A 23 5.26 13.20 10.83
C LEU A 23 5.05 11.77 11.34
N ALA A 24 4.10 11.60 12.25
CA ALA A 24 3.59 10.30 12.58
C ALA A 24 2.95 9.80 11.29
N LEU A 25 3.65 8.95 10.54
CA LEU A 25 3.02 8.19 9.47
C LEU A 25 1.81 7.52 10.11
N ALA A 26 0.62 7.83 9.61
CA ALA A 26 -0.58 7.12 10.03
C ALA A 26 -0.34 5.63 9.78
N THR A 27 -0.16 4.85 10.84
CA THR A 27 -0.04 3.40 10.74
C THR A 27 -1.44 2.89 10.43
N HIS A 28 -1.78 2.81 9.15
CA HIS A 28 -2.97 2.08 8.74
C HIS A 28 -2.71 0.60 9.08
N ASN A 29 -3.42 0.06 10.08
CA ASN A 29 -3.43 -1.37 10.36
C ASN A 29 -3.92 -2.04 9.09
N GLY A 30 -2.99 -2.51 8.26
CA GLY A 30 -3.28 -3.02 6.92
C GLY A 30 -4.38 -4.06 6.99
N SER A 31 -5.53 -3.71 6.44
CA SER A 31 -6.68 -4.61 6.47
C SER A 31 -6.32 -5.87 5.69
N ARG A 32 -6.50 -7.04 6.29
CA ARG A 32 -6.20 -8.30 5.59
C ARG A 32 -7.25 -8.50 4.50
N ILE A 33 -6.79 -8.88 3.30
CA ILE A 33 -7.70 -9.20 2.21
C ILE A 33 -8.41 -10.51 2.55
N SER A 34 -9.73 -10.46 2.65
CA SER A 34 -10.57 -11.66 2.68
C SER A 34 -10.82 -12.11 1.26
N TRP A 35 -10.19 -13.22 0.87
CA TRP A 35 -10.32 -13.79 -0.47
C TRP A 35 -11.57 -14.66 -0.57
N THR A 36 -12.32 -14.49 -1.66
CA THR A 36 -13.47 -15.31 -2.04
C THR A 36 -13.38 -15.64 -3.53
N PRO A 37 -13.98 -16.74 -4.02
CA PRO A 37 -14.08 -16.97 -5.46
C PRO A 37 -14.72 -15.77 -6.18
N CYS A 38 -14.16 -15.35 -7.32
CA CYS A 38 -14.67 -14.21 -8.10
C CYS A 38 -16.00 -14.49 -8.82
N GLY A 39 -16.40 -15.76 -8.93
CA GLY A 39 -17.55 -16.23 -9.71
C GLY A 39 -17.31 -17.61 -10.30
N ASN A 40 -18.09 -17.98 -11.32
CA ASN A 40 -18.02 -19.28 -11.99
C ASN A 40 -17.15 -19.22 -13.26
N ALA A 41 -15.86 -18.95 -13.10
CA ALA A 41 -14.91 -18.99 -14.20
C ALA A 41 -14.32 -20.40 -14.35
N THR A 42 -14.05 -20.82 -15.59
CA THR A 42 -13.45 -22.14 -15.90
C THR A 42 -12.12 -22.35 -15.17
N ILE A 43 -11.32 -21.29 -15.07
CA ILE A 43 -10.12 -21.26 -14.24
C ILE A 43 -10.46 -20.49 -12.97
N PRO A 44 -10.27 -21.08 -11.78
CA PRO A 44 -10.57 -20.41 -10.52
C PRO A 44 -9.73 -19.13 -10.35
N ARG A 45 -10.40 -18.04 -9.97
CA ARG A 45 -9.76 -16.80 -9.49
C ARG A 45 -10.36 -16.41 -8.15
N GLU A 46 -9.56 -15.74 -7.33
CA GLU A 46 -9.97 -15.22 -6.04
C GLU A 46 -10.04 -13.70 -6.07
N CYS A 47 -11.07 -13.13 -5.47
CA CYS A 47 -11.35 -11.71 -5.39
C CYS A 47 -11.43 -11.27 -3.93
N GLY A 48 -11.20 -10.00 -3.69
CA GLY A 48 -11.33 -9.41 -2.36
C GLY A 48 -11.38 -7.89 -2.44
N ARG A 49 -11.34 -7.28 -1.25
CA ARG A 49 -11.23 -5.82 -1.10
C ARG A 49 -10.10 -5.45 -0.15
N PHE A 50 -9.52 -4.29 -0.37
CA PHE A 50 -8.48 -3.71 0.46
C PHE A 50 -8.73 -2.21 0.63
N GLU A 51 -8.82 -1.76 1.87
CA GLU A 51 -9.02 -0.34 2.19
C GLU A 51 -7.67 0.38 2.22
N VAL A 52 -7.63 1.58 1.64
CA VAL A 52 -6.48 2.50 1.70
C VAL A 52 -6.94 3.87 2.17
N PRO A 53 -6.14 4.63 2.91
CA PRO A 53 -6.49 6.00 3.28
C PRO A 53 -6.60 6.87 2.02
N LEU A 54 -7.58 7.79 2.02
CA LEU A 54 -7.72 8.81 0.97
C LEU A 54 -6.56 9.81 1.02
N ASP A 55 -6.10 10.14 2.23
CA ASP A 55 -4.93 10.97 2.47
C ASP A 55 -4.04 10.27 3.50
N TYR A 56 -2.85 9.86 3.07
CA TYR A 56 -1.87 9.19 3.95
C TYR A 56 -1.30 10.13 5.03
N ALA A 57 -1.38 11.44 4.85
CA ALA A 57 -0.96 12.44 5.84
C ALA A 57 -2.09 12.81 6.82
N ASN A 58 -3.35 12.50 6.49
CA ASN A 58 -4.52 12.81 7.30
C ASN A 58 -5.40 11.57 7.51
N SER A 59 -5.23 10.90 8.65
CA SER A 59 -6.00 9.70 9.01
C SER A 59 -7.51 9.93 9.15
N THR A 60 -7.98 11.17 9.25
CA THR A 60 -9.42 11.48 9.35
C THR A 60 -10.06 11.76 7.99
N ALA A 61 -9.29 11.73 6.90
CA ALA A 61 -9.81 11.98 5.56
C ALA A 61 -10.68 10.83 5.00
N GLY A 62 -10.71 9.68 5.68
CA GLY A 62 -11.47 8.49 5.27
C GLY A 62 -10.64 7.51 4.42
N THR A 63 -11.31 6.50 3.86
CA THR A 63 -10.68 5.46 3.04
C THR A 63 -11.33 5.32 1.67
N ALA A 64 -10.56 4.81 0.71
CA ALA A 64 -11.04 4.26 -0.55
C ALA A 64 -10.92 2.74 -0.53
N SER A 65 -11.89 2.08 -1.17
CA SER A 65 -11.87 0.63 -1.34
C SER A 65 -11.23 0.26 -2.66
N LEU A 66 -10.23 -0.62 -2.62
CA LEU A 66 -9.63 -1.23 -3.80
C LEU A 66 -10.22 -2.63 -3.97
N ALA A 67 -10.79 -2.91 -5.14
CA ALA A 67 -11.02 -4.28 -5.57
C ALA A 67 -9.66 -4.93 -5.90
N VAL A 68 -9.50 -6.19 -5.53
CA VAL A 68 -8.31 -6.98 -5.85
C VAL A 68 -8.73 -8.33 -6.40
N ALA A 69 -7.96 -8.84 -7.36
CA ALA A 69 -8.12 -10.18 -7.93
C ALA A 69 -6.77 -10.91 -7.93
N ARG A 70 -6.83 -12.23 -7.77
CA ARG A 70 -5.70 -13.15 -7.71
C ARG A 70 -5.95 -14.36 -8.59
N LEU A 71 -4.99 -14.66 -9.46
CA LEU A 71 -4.83 -15.93 -10.13
C LEU A 71 -3.70 -16.70 -9.41
N ASN A 72 -4.01 -17.85 -8.82
CA ASN A 72 -3.04 -18.58 -8.00
C ASN A 72 -1.93 -19.22 -8.83
N ALA A 73 -0.75 -19.37 -8.21
CA ALA A 73 0.31 -20.23 -8.74
C ALA A 73 -0.23 -21.66 -8.96
N THR A 74 0.13 -22.26 -10.09
CA THR A 74 -0.26 -23.63 -10.46
C THR A 74 0.87 -24.64 -10.25
N VAL A 75 2.10 -24.18 -10.00
CA VAL A 75 3.30 -25.00 -9.87
C VAL A 75 4.00 -24.78 -8.53
N SER A 76 4.44 -25.86 -7.91
CA SER A 76 5.20 -25.86 -6.65
C SER A 76 6.72 -25.96 -6.85
N PRO A 77 7.55 -25.36 -5.96
CA PRO A 77 7.14 -24.41 -4.92
C PRO A 77 6.60 -23.10 -5.49
N ARG A 78 5.62 -22.52 -4.78
CA ARG A 78 5.18 -21.14 -4.96
C ARG A 78 6.31 -20.20 -4.53
N LEU A 79 6.73 -19.33 -5.44
CA LEU A 79 7.85 -18.41 -5.23
C LEU A 79 7.40 -17.05 -4.69
N GLY A 80 6.13 -16.69 -4.82
CA GLY A 80 5.61 -15.44 -4.27
C GLY A 80 4.41 -14.90 -5.03
N THR A 81 4.31 -13.57 -5.07
CA THR A 81 3.27 -12.83 -5.78
C THR A 81 3.90 -11.92 -6.81
N LEU A 82 3.38 -11.95 -8.04
CA LEU A 82 3.65 -10.95 -9.06
C LEU A 82 2.48 -9.96 -9.06
N PHE A 83 2.75 -8.75 -8.62
CA PHE A 83 1.76 -7.67 -8.72
C PHE A 83 1.87 -7.01 -10.09
N VAL A 84 0.78 -7.05 -10.85
CA VAL A 84 0.70 -6.45 -12.17
C VAL A 84 -0.20 -5.22 -12.13
N ASN A 85 0.17 -4.20 -12.88
CA ASN A 85 -0.67 -3.04 -13.12
C ASN A 85 -0.76 -2.86 -14.63
N PRO A 86 -1.95 -2.97 -15.25
CA PRO A 86 -2.06 -2.63 -16.65
C PRO A 86 -1.58 -1.18 -16.86
N GLY A 87 -1.09 -0.90 -18.07
CA GLY A 87 -0.75 0.45 -18.48
C GLY A 87 -1.98 1.35 -18.56
N GLY A 88 -1.76 2.60 -18.97
CA GLY A 88 -2.80 3.62 -18.91
C GLY A 88 -3.21 3.93 -17.46
N PRO A 89 -3.83 5.09 -17.23
CA PRO A 89 -4.66 5.26 -16.04
C PRO A 89 -6.11 4.87 -16.34
N GLY A 90 -6.81 4.35 -15.34
CA GLY A 90 -8.25 4.02 -15.45
C GLY A 90 -8.56 2.60 -15.92
N GLU A 91 -7.57 1.86 -16.43
CA GLU A 91 -7.74 0.45 -16.77
C GLU A 91 -7.89 -0.43 -15.53
N SER A 92 -8.73 -1.47 -15.65
CA SER A 92 -8.99 -2.40 -14.55
C SER A 92 -8.01 -3.55 -14.56
N GLY A 93 -7.05 -3.50 -13.63
CA GLY A 93 -6.17 -4.62 -13.38
C GLY A 93 -6.91 -5.87 -12.89
N VAL A 94 -8.05 -5.68 -12.21
CA VAL A 94 -8.94 -6.79 -11.80
C VAL A 94 -9.50 -7.49 -13.02
N GLU A 95 -10.06 -6.76 -13.98
CA GLU A 95 -10.59 -7.37 -15.22
C GLU A 95 -9.48 -8.06 -16.01
N TRP A 96 -8.27 -7.50 -16.02
CA TRP A 96 -7.14 -8.14 -16.68
C TRP A 96 -6.73 -9.47 -16.02
N VAL A 97 -6.76 -9.59 -14.68
CA VAL A 97 -6.52 -10.87 -13.99
C VAL A 97 -7.64 -11.89 -14.24
N LEU A 98 -8.87 -11.41 -14.45
CA LEU A 98 -10.02 -12.25 -14.77
C LEU A 98 -10.03 -12.72 -16.23
N SER A 99 -9.31 -12.03 -17.13
CA SER A 99 -9.20 -12.45 -18.52
C SER A 99 -8.33 -13.71 -18.66
N ASP A 100 -8.51 -14.42 -19.78
CA ASP A 100 -7.69 -15.60 -20.09
C ASP A 100 -6.29 -15.23 -20.62
N ASP A 101 -6.09 -13.98 -21.06
CA ASP A 101 -4.77 -13.48 -21.49
C ASP A 101 -3.75 -13.55 -20.35
N MET A 102 -4.21 -13.48 -19.10
CA MET A 102 -3.35 -13.58 -17.91
C MET A 102 -2.62 -14.94 -17.81
N LEU A 103 -3.13 -15.97 -18.48
CA LEU A 103 -2.47 -17.27 -18.55
C LEU A 103 -1.11 -17.20 -19.28
N LEU A 104 -0.93 -16.23 -20.18
CA LEU A 104 0.37 -16.00 -20.83
C LEU A 104 1.43 -15.58 -19.80
N ILE A 105 1.06 -14.71 -18.85
CA ILE A 105 1.96 -14.27 -17.78
C ILE A 105 2.19 -15.41 -16.78
N LEU A 106 1.14 -16.15 -16.43
CA LEU A 106 1.25 -17.31 -15.53
C LEU A 106 2.24 -18.33 -16.11
N ASN A 107 2.06 -18.71 -17.37
CA ASN A 107 2.92 -19.69 -18.04
C ASN A 107 4.33 -19.15 -18.28
N GLY A 108 4.45 -17.88 -18.69
CA GLY A 108 5.73 -17.22 -18.94
C GLY A 108 6.60 -17.09 -17.68
N THR A 109 6.00 -17.10 -16.49
CA THR A 109 6.70 -17.10 -15.20
C THR A 109 6.87 -18.51 -14.60
N GLY A 110 6.58 -19.55 -15.38
CA GLY A 110 6.69 -20.95 -14.97
C GLY A 110 5.59 -21.43 -14.02
N GLY A 111 4.49 -20.68 -13.88
CA GLY A 111 3.34 -21.03 -13.03
C GLY A 111 3.59 -20.93 -11.52
N ARG A 112 4.69 -20.31 -11.10
CA ARG A 112 5.16 -20.34 -9.70
C ARG A 112 4.77 -19.12 -8.86
N TYR A 113 4.11 -18.13 -9.46
CA TYR A 113 3.69 -16.91 -8.77
C TYR A 113 2.17 -16.80 -8.77
N ASP A 114 1.61 -16.33 -7.65
CA ASP A 114 0.26 -15.77 -7.69
C ASP A 114 0.31 -14.46 -8.46
N ILE A 115 -0.57 -14.25 -9.42
CA ILE A 115 -0.69 -12.98 -10.12
C ILE A 115 -1.80 -12.17 -9.49
N VAL A 116 -1.49 -10.95 -9.04
CA VAL A 116 -2.42 -10.08 -8.33
C VAL A 116 -2.49 -8.72 -9.00
N SER A 117 -3.68 -8.14 -9.06
CA SER A 117 -3.86 -6.75 -9.48
C SER A 117 -4.99 -6.07 -8.71
N LYS A 118 -5.12 -4.76 -8.90
CA LYS A 118 -6.11 -3.92 -8.23
C LYS A 118 -6.95 -3.12 -9.22
N TYR A 119 -8.08 -2.63 -8.72
CA TYR A 119 -8.81 -1.53 -9.32
C TYR A 119 -9.43 -0.64 -8.22
N ALA A 120 -9.42 0.67 -8.40
CA ALA A 120 -10.04 1.58 -7.45
C ALA A 120 -11.55 1.56 -7.65
N LEU A 121 -12.31 1.28 -6.59
CA LEU A 121 -13.77 1.38 -6.64
C LEU A 121 -14.15 2.84 -6.43
N THR A 122 -14.74 3.46 -7.44
CA THR A 122 -15.38 4.77 -7.30
C THR A 122 -16.73 4.56 -6.61
N ASN A 123 -16.88 5.08 -5.39
CA ASN A 123 -18.20 5.27 -4.81
C ASN A 123 -18.87 6.41 -5.57
N HIS A 124 -19.77 6.09 -6.50
CA HIS A 124 -20.74 7.03 -7.04
C HIS A 124 -22.11 6.72 -6.46
#